data_AF-A0A1D3TZF2-F1
#
_entry.id   AF-A0A1D3TZF2-F1
#
_cell.length_a   1.000
_cell.length_b   1.000
_cell.length_c   1.000
_cell.angle_alpha   90.00
_cell.angle_beta   90.00
_cell.angle_gamma   90.00
#
_symmetry.space_group_name_H-M   'P 1'
#
loop_
_entity.id
_entity.type
_entity.pdbx_description
1 polymer ?
#
loop_
_entity_poly.entity_id
_entity_poly.type
_entity_poly.pdbx_seq_one_letter_code
_entity_poly.pdbx_strand_id
1 'polypeptide(L)'
;MIDYALFFNAENLGKYTRFAIDNPSEIEQLKEILRTIRLKDPNIMVYVCAYGNELEDSRGEKFLYADSIWINGSLTKEMVSDGFQYNLNIEPSSIELLCDMEDLNQSPILYLQSDEEMIDLSLSPNLKYLENTITLYWD
;
A
#
# COMPACT_ATOMS: atom_id res chain seq x y z
N MET A 1 9.08 2.09 -13.66
CA MET A 1 9.40 1.73 -12.27
C MET A 1 8.17 2.13 -11.45
N ILE A 2 7.60 1.24 -10.66
CA ILE A 2 6.55 1.63 -9.72
C ILE A 2 7.29 2.24 -8.53
N ASP A 3 7.52 3.54 -8.60
CA ASP A 3 8.05 4.30 -7.48
C ASP A 3 6.86 4.96 -6.82
N TYR A 4 6.37 4.41 -5.71
CA TYR A 4 5.43 5.18 -4.87
C TYR A 4 6.29 6.26 -4.21
N ALA A 5 6.35 7.43 -4.87
CA ALA A 5 7.40 8.43 -4.73
C ALA A 5 7.68 8.91 -3.29
N LEU A 6 6.74 8.68 -2.37
CA LEU A 6 6.91 8.96 -0.95
C LEU A 6 7.40 7.74 -0.15
N PHE A 7 6.75 6.57 -0.22
CA PHE A 7 7.15 5.43 0.62
C PHE A 7 8.35 4.64 0.11
N PHE A 8 8.48 4.43 -1.21
CA PHE A 8 9.49 3.49 -1.76
C PHE A 8 10.60 4.16 -2.57
N ASN A 9 10.60 5.51 -2.65
CA ASN A 9 11.72 6.27 -3.19
C ASN A 9 12.90 6.20 -2.23
N ALA A 10 14.08 5.83 -2.73
CA ALA A 10 15.32 5.74 -1.96
C ALA A 10 15.70 7.03 -1.20
N GLU A 11 15.29 8.21 -1.69
CA GLU A 11 15.58 9.48 -1.02
C GLU A 11 14.74 9.71 0.25
N ASN A 12 13.53 9.13 0.29
CA ASN A 12 12.51 9.35 1.32
C ASN A 12 12.31 8.14 2.24
N LEU A 13 12.74 6.94 1.82
CA LEU A 13 12.62 5.70 2.58
C LEU A 13 13.17 5.87 4.00
N GLY A 14 12.29 5.78 4.99
CA GLY A 14 12.64 5.86 6.42
C GLY A 14 12.73 7.27 7.02
N LYS A 15 12.56 8.35 6.23
CA LYS A 15 12.61 9.74 6.72
C LYS A 15 11.25 10.26 7.18
N TYR A 16 10.44 10.73 6.24
CA TYR A 16 9.13 11.36 6.50
C TYR A 16 7.96 10.39 6.32
N THR A 17 8.24 9.23 5.76
CA THR A 17 7.28 8.16 5.47
C THR A 17 7.95 6.84 5.76
N ARG A 18 7.29 6.01 6.56
CA ARG A 18 7.75 4.68 6.94
C ARG A 18 6.72 3.66 6.51
N PHE A 19 7.20 2.56 5.95
CA PHE A 19 6.39 1.41 5.64
C PHE A 19 6.76 0.26 6.58
N ALA A 20 5.83 -0.67 6.84
CA ALA A 20 6.07 -1.85 7.68
C ALA A 20 7.31 -2.65 7.23
N ILE A 21 7.56 -2.71 5.92
CA ILE A 21 8.82 -3.18 5.35
C ILE A 21 9.78 -1.98 5.18
N ASP A 22 10.93 -2.02 5.84
CA ASP A 22 11.94 -0.96 5.80
C ASP A 22 13.30 -1.40 5.22
N ASN A 23 13.46 -2.69 4.91
CA ASN A 23 14.66 -3.22 4.26
C ASN A 23 14.66 -2.90 2.76
N PRO A 24 15.71 -2.23 2.22
CA PRO A 24 15.76 -1.87 0.80
C PRO A 24 15.65 -3.05 -0.17
N SER A 25 16.25 -4.21 0.16
CA SER A 25 16.18 -5.38 -0.72
C SER A 25 14.77 -5.98 -0.75
N GLU A 26 14.04 -5.89 0.35
CA GLU A 26 12.67 -6.40 0.49
C GLU A 26 11.68 -5.48 -0.22
N ILE A 27 11.89 -4.17 -0.12
CA ILE A 27 11.16 -3.16 -0.91
C ILE A 27 11.33 -3.41 -2.42
N GLU A 28 12.54 -3.72 -2.90
CA GLU A 28 12.76 -4.02 -4.32
C GLU A 28 12.06 -5.33 -4.75
N GLN A 29 12.01 -6.34 -3.89
CA GLN A 29 11.24 -7.56 -4.15
C GLN A 29 9.74 -7.25 -4.21
N LEU A 30 9.21 -6.46 -3.28
CA LEU A 30 7.82 -6.03 -3.27
C LEU A 30 7.46 -5.25 -4.55
N LYS A 31 8.33 -4.34 -5.00
CA LYS A 31 8.16 -3.62 -6.27
C LYS A 31 8.04 -4.58 -7.46
N GLU A 32 8.86 -5.64 -7.51
CA GLU A 32 8.81 -6.61 -8.60
C GLU A 32 7.55 -7.48 -8.56
N ILE A 33 7.06 -7.84 -7.37
CA ILE A 33 5.77 -8.52 -7.20
C ILE A 33 4.64 -7.62 -7.73
N LEU A 34 4.59 -6.36 -7.29
CA LEU A 34 3.58 -5.40 -7.75
C LEU A 34 3.66 -5.15 -9.27
N ARG A 35 4.87 -5.14 -9.85
CA ARG A 35 5.07 -5.09 -11.30
C ARG A 35 4.48 -6.32 -11.99
N THR A 36 4.68 -7.50 -11.44
CA THR A 36 4.15 -8.77 -11.98
C THR A 36 2.64 -8.82 -11.90
N ILE A 37 2.05 -8.38 -10.77
CA ILE A 37 0.60 -8.25 -10.60
C ILE A 37 0.03 -7.29 -11.65
N ARG A 38 0.68 -6.15 -11.90
CA ARG A 38 0.28 -5.18 -12.95
C ARG A 38 0.37 -5.74 -14.37
N LEU A 39 1.23 -6.72 -14.65
CA LEU A 39 1.27 -7.39 -15.94
C LEU A 39 0.03 -8.29 -16.16
N LYS A 40 -0.59 -8.79 -15.09
CA LYS A 40 -1.82 -9.60 -15.15
C LYS A 40 -3.06 -8.73 -15.40
N ASP A 41 -3.08 -7.51 -14.85
CA ASP A 41 -4.11 -6.51 -15.14
C ASP A 41 -3.46 -5.11 -15.23
N PRO A 42 -3.26 -4.57 -16.45
CA PRO A 42 -2.64 -3.27 -16.66
C PRO A 42 -3.41 -2.09 -16.09
N ASN A 43 -4.71 -2.27 -15.80
CA ASN A 43 -5.59 -1.24 -15.27
C ASN A 43 -5.60 -1.20 -13.74
N ILE A 44 -4.83 -2.04 -13.06
CA ILE A 44 -4.79 -1.98 -11.60
C ILE A 44 -4.30 -0.62 -11.14
N MET A 45 -5.00 -0.10 -10.15
CA MET A 45 -4.54 1.01 -9.34
C MET A 45 -4.02 0.43 -8.04
N VAL A 46 -2.78 0.78 -7.71
CA VAL A 46 -2.16 0.34 -6.47
C VAL A 46 -1.92 1.56 -5.61
N TYR A 47 -2.22 1.43 -4.33
CA TYR A 47 -2.11 2.51 -3.37
C TYR A 47 -1.37 2.04 -2.12
N VAL A 48 -0.51 2.89 -1.58
CA VAL A 48 0.06 2.71 -0.24
C VAL A 48 -0.78 3.49 0.74
N CYS A 49 -1.19 2.84 1.83
CA CYS A 49 -2.24 3.31 2.72
C CYS A 49 -1.61 3.72 4.05
N ALA A 50 -1.68 5.00 4.37
CA ALA A 50 -1.22 5.53 5.64
C ALA A 50 -2.40 5.96 6.51
N TYR A 51 -2.31 5.72 7.82
CA TYR A 51 -3.29 6.25 8.76
C TYR A 51 -3.00 7.73 8.98
N GLY A 52 -4.04 8.58 8.90
CA GLY A 52 -4.00 10.04 8.85
C GLY A 52 -3.26 10.83 9.95
N ASN A 53 -2.52 10.18 10.84
CA ASN A 53 -1.81 10.83 11.94
C ASN A 53 -0.30 10.84 11.67
N GLU A 54 0.31 12.03 11.74
CA GLU A 54 1.76 12.14 11.89
C GLU A 54 2.18 11.50 13.22
N LEU A 55 3.09 10.53 13.14
CA LEU A 55 3.75 9.93 14.29
C LEU A 55 5.06 10.66 14.57
N GLU A 56 5.56 10.53 15.80
CA GLU A 56 6.85 11.09 16.22
C GLU A 56 7.76 9.97 16.69
N ASP A 57 9.03 9.96 16.24
CA ASP A 57 10.01 8.97 16.67
C ASP A 57 10.72 9.38 17.97
N SER A 58 11.61 8.52 18.47
CA SER A 58 12.35 8.78 19.72
C SER A 58 13.28 10.00 19.69
N ARG A 59 13.51 10.59 18.51
CA ARG A 59 14.34 11.79 18.31
C ARG A 59 13.49 13.05 18.12
N GLY A 60 12.15 12.93 18.14
CA GLY A 60 11.24 14.03 17.88
C GLY A 60 10.98 14.28 16.38
N GLU A 61 11.38 13.36 15.50
CA GLU A 61 11.16 13.49 14.06
C GLU A 61 9.77 12.98 13.68
N LYS A 62 9.02 13.79 12.94
CA LYS A 62 7.68 13.45 12.47
C LYS A 62 7.71 12.59 11.21
N PHE A 63 6.84 11.59 11.15
CA PHE A 63 6.69 10.71 9.99
C PHE A 63 5.24 10.21 9.82
N LEU A 64 4.87 9.85 8.60
CA LEU A 64 3.66 9.07 8.32
C LEU A 64 4.01 7.58 8.28
N TYR A 65 3.13 6.74 8.83
CA TYR A 65 3.29 5.29 8.79
C TYR A 65 2.22 4.65 7.92
N ALA A 66 2.66 3.71 7.10
CA ALA A 66 1.82 2.85 6.29
C ALA A 66 2.20 1.39 6.54
N ASP A 67 1.20 0.53 6.55
CA ASP A 67 1.36 -0.92 6.73
C ASP A 67 0.48 -1.70 5.77
N SER A 68 -0.15 -1.00 4.83
CA SER A 68 -1.14 -1.60 3.95
C SER A 68 -0.99 -1.11 2.52
N ILE A 69 -1.22 -2.03 1.58
CA ILE A 69 -1.26 -1.76 0.14
C ILE A 69 -2.63 -2.19 -0.38
N TRP A 70 -3.26 -1.33 -1.16
CA TRP A 70 -4.53 -1.58 -1.80
C TRP A 70 -4.34 -1.81 -3.28
N ILE A 71 -4.93 -2.87 -3.81
CA ILE A 71 -4.93 -3.22 -5.23
C ILE A 71 -6.37 -3.18 -5.71
N ASN A 72 -6.73 -2.11 -6.42
CA ASN A 72 -8.03 -1.99 -7.07
C ASN A 72 -7.89 -2.41 -8.54
N GLY A 73 -8.65 -3.44 -8.95
CA GLY A 73 -8.71 -3.89 -10.32
C GLY A 73 -9.58 -5.14 -10.46
N SER A 74 -9.28 -5.97 -11.46
CA SER A 74 -10.03 -7.19 -11.79
C SER A 74 -9.41 -8.48 -11.27
N LEU A 75 -8.32 -8.39 -10.51
CA LEU A 75 -7.61 -9.53 -9.95
C LEU A 75 -8.35 -10.13 -8.74
N THR A 76 -8.24 -11.44 -8.56
CA THR A 76 -8.74 -12.12 -7.35
C THR A 76 -7.67 -12.17 -6.27
N LYS A 77 -8.07 -12.44 -5.02
CA LYS A 77 -7.13 -12.58 -3.90
C LYS A 77 -6.09 -13.65 -4.18
N GLU A 78 -6.50 -14.79 -4.73
CA GLU A 78 -5.62 -15.91 -5.06
C GLU A 78 -4.53 -15.48 -6.06
N MET A 79 -4.91 -14.73 -7.10
CA MET A 79 -3.96 -14.26 -8.12
C MET A 79 -2.90 -13.30 -7.55
N VAL A 80 -3.27 -12.56 -6.49
CA VAL A 80 -2.39 -11.67 -5.74
C VAL A 80 -1.52 -12.46 -4.77
N SER A 81 -2.10 -13.39 -3.99
CA SER A 81 -1.38 -14.31 -3.09
C SER A 81 -0.31 -15.12 -3.82
N ASP A 82 -0.60 -15.61 -5.02
CA ASP A 82 0.36 -16.33 -5.87
C ASP A 82 1.63 -15.50 -6.17
N GLY A 83 1.54 -14.16 -6.13
CA GLY A 83 2.69 -13.27 -6.30
C GLY A 83 3.73 -13.40 -5.19
N PHE A 84 3.33 -13.85 -4.00
CA PHE A 84 4.17 -13.94 -2.81
C PHE A 84 4.71 -15.35 -2.53
N GLN A 85 4.28 -16.38 -3.28
CA GLN A 85 4.60 -17.79 -3.02
C GLN A 85 6.11 -18.11 -2.86
N TYR A 86 6.99 -17.31 -3.46
CA TYR A 86 8.45 -17.48 -3.40
C TYR A 86 9.18 -16.39 -2.59
N ASN A 87 8.44 -15.44 -2.00
CA ASN A 87 8.97 -14.28 -1.28
C ASN A 87 8.31 -14.17 0.10
N LEU A 88 8.39 -15.24 0.89
CA LEU A 88 7.70 -15.37 2.18
C LEU A 88 8.13 -14.33 3.23
N ASN A 89 9.32 -13.73 3.08
CA ASN A 89 9.81 -12.68 3.97
C ASN A 89 9.09 -11.34 3.80
N ILE A 90 8.39 -11.14 2.68
CA ILE A 90 7.61 -9.93 2.39
C ILE A 90 6.13 -10.22 2.16
N GLU A 91 5.69 -11.45 2.46
CA GLU A 91 4.29 -11.82 2.37
C GLU A 91 3.49 -11.00 3.39
N PRO A 92 2.35 -10.40 2.99
CA PRO A 92 1.48 -9.71 3.93
C PRO A 92 0.88 -10.71 4.93
N SER A 93 0.72 -10.25 6.17
CA SER A 93 0.04 -11.00 7.23
C SER A 93 -1.43 -11.28 6.91
N SER A 94 -2.08 -10.42 6.12
CA SER A 94 -3.43 -10.68 5.61
C SER A 94 -3.64 -10.19 4.16
N ILE A 95 -4.49 -10.93 3.43
CA ILE A 95 -4.97 -10.60 2.08
C ILE A 95 -6.49 -10.69 2.08
N GLU A 96 -7.15 -9.54 2.06
CA GLU A 96 -8.59 -9.41 2.30
C GLU A 96 -9.25 -8.53 1.24
N LEU A 97 -10.57 -8.62 1.11
CA LEU A 97 -11.32 -7.63 0.34
C LEU A 97 -11.60 -6.44 1.22
N LEU A 98 -11.47 -5.27 0.65
CA LEU A 98 -11.65 -4.03 1.36
C LEU A 98 -13.05 -3.90 1.95
N CYS A 99 -14.08 -4.35 1.23
CA CYS A 99 -15.47 -4.34 1.72
C CYS A 99 -15.71 -5.18 2.97
N ASP A 100 -14.81 -6.12 3.27
CA ASP A 100 -14.89 -7.00 4.44
C ASP A 100 -14.23 -6.34 5.67
N MET A 101 -13.49 -5.24 5.49
CA MET A 101 -12.85 -4.52 6.59
C MET A 101 -13.87 -3.63 7.32
N GLU A 102 -14.13 -3.95 8.60
CA GLU A 102 -15.05 -3.19 9.46
C GLU A 102 -14.60 -1.72 9.68
N ASP A 103 -13.31 -1.45 9.50
CA ASP A 103 -12.64 -0.18 9.86
C ASP A 103 -12.60 0.87 8.73
N LEU A 104 -13.11 0.55 7.54
CA LEU A 104 -13.23 1.47 6.40
C LEU A 104 -13.87 2.82 6.74
N ASN A 105 -14.73 2.85 7.76
CA ASN A 105 -15.48 4.03 8.18
C ASN A 105 -14.81 4.83 9.32
N GLN A 106 -13.67 4.39 9.86
CA GLN A 106 -13.16 4.88 11.15
C GLN A 106 -11.96 5.84 11.08
N SER A 107 -11.23 5.92 9.98
CA SER A 107 -10.11 6.90 9.88
C SER A 107 -9.83 7.28 8.43
N PRO A 108 -9.35 8.53 8.19
CA PRO A 108 -8.93 8.94 6.88
C PRO A 108 -7.73 8.08 6.49
N ILE A 109 -7.95 7.17 5.55
CA ILE A 109 -6.86 6.44 4.95
C ILE A 109 -6.31 7.33 3.83
N LEU A 110 -5.04 7.69 3.99
CA LEU A 110 -4.31 8.53 3.05
C LEU A 110 -3.72 7.63 1.97
N TYR A 111 -3.91 7.99 0.71
CA TYR A 111 -3.39 7.23 -0.42
C TYR A 111 -2.49 8.06 -1.29
N LEU A 112 -1.52 7.38 -1.86
CA LEU A 112 -0.59 7.97 -2.80
C LEU A 112 -0.75 7.30 -4.15
N GLN A 113 -1.22 8.08 -5.12
CA GLN A 113 -1.12 7.74 -6.53
C GLN A 113 0.31 8.04 -6.99
N SER A 114 0.79 7.32 -8.01
CA SER A 114 2.21 7.23 -8.41
C SER A 114 2.89 8.52 -8.92
N ASP A 115 2.27 9.69 -8.74
CA ASP A 115 2.68 10.94 -9.39
C ASP A 115 2.35 12.11 -8.44
N GLU A 116 3.19 12.28 -7.41
CA GLU A 116 3.36 13.45 -6.52
C GLU A 116 2.20 13.97 -5.64
N GLU A 117 0.93 13.65 -5.91
CA GLU A 117 -0.19 14.19 -5.12
C GLU A 117 -0.72 13.20 -4.07
N MET A 118 -0.74 13.66 -2.83
CA MET A 118 -1.37 12.96 -1.71
C MET A 118 -2.89 13.13 -1.81
N ILE A 119 -3.61 12.04 -2.02
CA ILE A 119 -5.06 12.05 -2.20
C ILE A 119 -5.72 11.52 -0.93
N ASP A 120 -6.55 12.36 -0.33
CA ASP A 120 -7.44 11.95 0.76
C ASP A 120 -8.68 11.25 0.16
N LEU A 121 -8.74 9.91 0.27
CA LEU A 121 -9.90 9.15 -0.22
C LEU A 121 -11.18 9.42 0.57
N SER A 122 -11.09 9.94 1.80
CA SER A 122 -12.29 10.40 2.52
C SER A 122 -12.98 11.57 1.81
N LEU A 123 -12.23 12.30 0.98
CA LEU A 123 -12.72 13.38 0.13
C LEU A 123 -13.09 12.90 -1.29
N SER A 124 -12.79 11.64 -1.63
CA SER A 124 -13.13 11.07 -2.94
C SER A 124 -14.61 10.64 -2.96
N PRO A 125 -15.45 11.21 -3.85
CA PRO A 125 -16.89 11.00 -3.83
C PRO A 125 -17.35 9.58 -4.23
N ASN A 126 -16.42 8.64 -4.42
CA ASN A 126 -16.64 7.40 -5.16
C ASN A 126 -15.98 6.17 -4.49
N LEU A 127 -16.10 6.05 -3.16
CA LEU A 127 -15.67 4.85 -2.41
C LEU A 127 -16.31 3.54 -2.92
N LYS A 128 -17.48 3.60 -3.58
CA LYS A 128 -18.12 2.44 -4.23
C LYS A 128 -17.26 1.76 -5.29
N TYR A 129 -16.33 2.49 -5.92
CA TYR A 129 -15.41 1.91 -6.91
C TYR A 129 -14.27 1.10 -6.27
N LEU A 130 -14.20 1.08 -4.93
CA LEU A 130 -13.20 0.36 -4.16
C LEU A 130 -13.75 -0.93 -3.54
N GLU A 131 -15.02 -1.27 -3.73
CA GLU A 131 -15.66 -2.46 -3.13
C GLU A 131 -14.91 -3.76 -3.44
N ASN A 132 -14.28 -3.86 -4.62
CA ASN A 132 -13.48 -5.02 -5.04
C ASN A 132 -11.97 -4.84 -4.83
N THR A 133 -11.55 -3.85 -4.03
CA THR A 133 -10.15 -3.63 -3.73
C THR A 133 -9.63 -4.74 -2.85
N ILE A 134 -8.47 -5.30 -3.19
CA ILE A 134 -7.75 -6.25 -2.35
C ILE A 134 -6.82 -5.47 -1.45
N THR A 135 -6.90 -5.69 -0.15
CA THR A 135 -6.01 -5.14 0.86
C THR A 135 -4.93 -6.16 1.19
N LEU A 136 -3.68 -5.71 1.19
CA LEU A 136 -2.51 -6.40 1.71
C LEU A 136 -2.08 -5.67 2.98
N TYR A 137 -1.92 -6.37 4.10
CA TYR A 137 -1.57 -5.78 5.40
C TYR A 137 -0.33 -6.45 6.01
N TRP A 138 0.51 -5.66 6.69
CA TRP A 138 1.73 -6.12 7.36
C TRP A 138 1.72 -5.69 8.84
N ASP A 139 2.06 -6.59 9.77
CA ASP A 139 2.09 -6.33 11.22
C ASP A 139 3.48 -5.93 11.74
#